data_AF-A0A5S5DT27-F1
#
_entry.id   AF-A0A5S5DT27-F1
#
_cell.length_a   1.000
_cell.length_b   1.000
_cell.length_c   1.000
_cell.angle_alpha   90.00
_cell.angle_beta   90.00
_cell.angle_gamma   90.00
#
_symmetry.space_group_name_H-M   'P 1'
#
loop_
_entity.id
_entity.type
_entity.pdbx_description
1 polymer ?
#
loop_
_entity_poly.entity_id
_entity_poly.type
_entity_poly.pdbx_seq_one_letter_code
_entity_poly.pdbx_strand_id
1 'polypeptide(L)'
;MLDYIGEIRIFAFDFVPHNYIICDGRRLSKTEYFYLDNFLGDKFTYDNSDPTTFAIPDLRDRFPKQPGETINFGEQKGADEVIMDMEQMPEHTHETHIVVDNTTGGDELVNAPKNAFLNNNKSNNEKRNFSINPSENTFLGGLTQEDVGNSAPINIKNAHVKMVFAICIKGKEIIDPKSDIEGLGFMGEIKIWPSTIIPRGWVLCNGESNYTVSNKTGMGSIIGDLYGTINKGTPNEKLLYPNFKDRFATGAKKIEDVAIKGGKNSVLLSKSSLPSHTHNVQLAVNNNTNSAPHINLPNGTFINRNAGMFSAEANTPARLGGITEENKGGLKEIDIANSSIGLNYIICTTGFMNPPPDIFYTGEIILYASNKSSYLEESYLSLCHGQWCDIRVNPALFSLLGTKYGGDGRTYFNLPDLRDRLPLCVTNLTEVGKYGGANTIQLTKENLPAHNHNVQLAANVEADGTKTEIPNGILNETSGKFSTKESESAYLGGVKETSFTGEKVDIRNPYLTINHFISTNGIFPPRN
;
A
#
# COMPACT_ATOMS: atom_id res chain seq x y z
N MET A 1 -32.82 20.38 -16.74
CA MET A 1 -31.50 19.73 -16.64
C MET A 1 -31.43 18.56 -17.60
N LEU A 2 -30.24 18.28 -18.14
CA LEU A 2 -29.99 17.24 -19.15
C LEU A 2 -29.65 15.87 -18.52
N ASP A 3 -30.08 15.63 -17.28
CA ASP A 3 -29.69 14.44 -16.51
C ASP A 3 -30.26 13.19 -17.17
N TYR A 4 -29.41 12.19 -17.40
CA TYR A 4 -29.83 10.89 -17.91
C TYR A 4 -30.15 9.96 -16.75
N ILE A 5 -31.22 9.17 -16.88
CA ILE A 5 -31.48 8.09 -15.93
C ILE A 5 -30.26 7.16 -15.89
N GLY A 6 -29.78 6.89 -14.69
CA GLY A 6 -28.64 6.03 -14.44
C GLY A 6 -27.26 6.69 -14.55
N GLU A 7 -27.16 7.97 -14.89
CA GLU A 7 -25.87 8.66 -14.81
C GLU A 7 -25.39 8.74 -13.35
N ILE A 8 -24.08 8.59 -13.12
CA ILE A 8 -23.46 8.81 -11.82
C ILE A 8 -22.77 10.16 -11.82
N ARG A 9 -23.06 10.99 -10.81
CA ARG A 9 -22.38 12.25 -10.53
C ARG A 9 -21.67 12.20 -9.19
N ILE A 10 -20.60 12.99 -9.07
CA ILE A 10 -19.80 13.11 -7.85
C ILE A 10 -20.06 14.50 -7.26
N PHE A 11 -20.39 14.57 -5.98
CA PHE A 11 -20.66 15.82 -5.27
C PHE A 11 -19.72 16.00 -4.08
N ALA A 12 -19.25 17.24 -3.89
CA ALA A 12 -18.33 17.63 -2.81
C ALA A 12 -19.04 18.09 -1.51
N PHE A 13 -20.36 17.90 -1.42
CA PHE A 13 -21.18 18.29 -0.26
C PHE A 13 -21.90 17.07 0.34
N ASP A 14 -22.47 17.25 1.53
CA ASP A 14 -22.94 16.20 2.44
C ASP A 14 -24.44 15.86 2.32
N PHE A 15 -25.01 16.00 1.12
CA PHE A 15 -26.36 15.53 0.84
C PHE A 15 -26.48 15.04 -0.60
N VAL A 16 -27.54 14.29 -0.87
CA VAL A 16 -27.87 13.80 -2.22
C VAL A 16 -28.93 14.71 -2.83
N PRO A 17 -28.68 15.33 -4.01
CA PRO A 17 -29.66 16.19 -4.66
C PRO A 17 -30.96 15.48 -5.01
N HIS A 18 -32.04 16.25 -5.19
CA HIS A 18 -33.32 15.72 -5.67
C HIS A 18 -33.17 15.03 -7.03
N ASN A 19 -33.92 13.93 -7.24
CA ASN A 19 -33.79 12.99 -8.37
C ASN A 19 -32.52 12.12 -8.37
N TYR A 20 -31.72 12.15 -7.30
CA TYR A 20 -30.58 11.25 -7.14
C TYR A 20 -30.74 10.39 -5.89
N ILE A 21 -30.10 9.22 -5.92
CA ILE A 21 -29.90 8.35 -4.75
C ILE A 21 -28.40 8.05 -4.63
N ILE A 22 -27.86 8.00 -3.42
CA ILE A 22 -26.45 7.63 -3.20
C ILE A 22 -26.21 6.19 -3.69
N CYS A 23 -25.06 5.95 -4.33
CA CYS A 23 -24.66 4.63 -4.79
C CYS A 23 -24.22 3.74 -3.61
N ASP A 24 -25.19 3.18 -2.89
CA ASP A 24 -25.00 2.42 -1.65
C ASP A 24 -25.42 0.94 -1.72
N GLY A 25 -25.63 0.42 -2.92
CA GLY A 25 -25.99 -0.99 -3.09
C GLY A 25 -27.45 -1.33 -2.77
N ARG A 26 -28.28 -0.35 -2.39
CA ARG A 26 -29.67 -0.66 -2.01
C ARG A 26 -30.46 -1.23 -3.19
N ARG A 27 -31.47 -2.02 -2.86
CA ARG A 27 -32.43 -2.54 -3.83
C ARG A 27 -33.58 -1.55 -4.04
N LEU A 28 -33.96 -1.33 -5.28
CA LEU A 28 -35.07 -0.47 -5.69
C LEU A 28 -36.17 -1.29 -6.37
N SER A 29 -37.42 -0.84 -6.27
CA SER A 29 -38.56 -1.50 -6.93
C SER A 29 -38.43 -1.41 -8.45
N LYS A 30 -38.53 -2.56 -9.14
CA LYS A 30 -38.58 -2.61 -10.61
C LYS A 30 -39.82 -1.90 -11.17
N THR A 31 -40.92 -1.85 -10.41
CA THR A 31 -42.15 -1.16 -10.82
C THR A 31 -42.03 0.35 -10.69
N GLU A 32 -41.45 0.85 -9.59
CA GLU A 32 -41.30 2.29 -9.35
C GLU A 32 -40.20 2.89 -10.23
N TYR A 33 -39.09 2.16 -10.40
CA TYR A 33 -37.89 2.62 -11.11
C TYR A 33 -37.66 1.83 -12.42
N PHE A 34 -38.73 1.56 -13.16
CA PHE A 34 -38.72 0.72 -14.38
C PHE A 34 -37.63 1.09 -15.39
N TYR A 35 -37.43 2.38 -15.67
CA TYR A 35 -36.41 2.83 -16.62
C TYR A 35 -34.98 2.64 -16.13
N LEU A 36 -34.76 2.81 -14.82
CA LEU A 36 -33.45 2.58 -14.23
C LEU A 36 -33.14 1.07 -14.16
N ASP A 37 -34.14 0.24 -13.85
CA ASP A 37 -34.04 -1.22 -13.91
C ASP A 37 -33.66 -1.67 -15.32
N ASN A 38 -34.37 -1.23 -16.36
CA ASN A 38 -34.04 -1.58 -17.74
C ASN A 38 -32.64 -1.11 -18.16
N PHE A 39 -32.16 -0.01 -17.60
CA PHE A 39 -30.85 0.55 -17.91
C PHE A 39 -29.70 -0.21 -17.22
N LEU A 40 -29.86 -0.57 -15.95
CA LEU A 40 -28.84 -1.29 -15.17
C LEU A 40 -28.91 -2.80 -15.41
N GLY A 41 -30.11 -3.36 -15.50
CA GLY A 41 -30.39 -4.79 -15.53
C GLY A 41 -29.85 -5.53 -14.30
N ASP A 42 -29.60 -6.83 -14.44
CA ASP A 42 -29.10 -7.69 -13.36
C ASP A 42 -27.57 -7.64 -13.19
N LYS A 43 -26.92 -6.51 -13.51
CA LYS A 43 -25.45 -6.38 -13.49
C LYS A 43 -24.86 -6.35 -12.08
N PHE A 44 -25.67 -5.98 -11.10
CA PHE A 44 -25.26 -5.81 -9.71
C PHE A 44 -25.95 -6.87 -8.84
N THR A 45 -25.20 -7.89 -8.43
CA THR A 45 -25.77 -9.16 -7.93
C THR A 45 -25.48 -9.46 -6.45
N TYR A 46 -25.02 -8.48 -5.67
CA TYR A 46 -24.59 -8.66 -4.27
C TYR A 46 -25.76 -8.92 -3.28
N ASP A 47 -27.01 -8.98 -3.75
CA ASP A 47 -28.17 -9.50 -3.02
C ASP A 47 -29.30 -9.81 -4.02
N ASN A 48 -29.56 -11.09 -4.31
CA ASN A 48 -30.59 -11.54 -5.28
C ASN A 48 -31.85 -12.10 -4.61
N SER A 49 -32.17 -11.66 -3.39
CA SER A 49 -33.23 -12.24 -2.57
C SER A 49 -34.65 -12.03 -3.08
N ASP A 50 -34.93 -10.96 -3.84
CA ASP A 50 -36.27 -10.60 -4.30
C ASP A 50 -36.30 -10.25 -5.79
N PRO A 51 -37.00 -11.02 -6.65
CA PRO A 51 -37.03 -10.79 -8.09
C PRO A 51 -37.78 -9.50 -8.51
N THR A 52 -38.56 -8.89 -7.61
CA THR A 52 -39.32 -7.65 -7.89
C THR A 52 -38.50 -6.37 -7.71
N THR A 53 -37.25 -6.52 -7.27
CA THR A 53 -36.31 -5.42 -7.03
C THR A 53 -35.00 -5.61 -7.83
N PHE A 54 -34.21 -4.55 -7.96
CA PHE A 54 -32.86 -4.57 -8.57
C PHE A 54 -31.90 -3.72 -7.74
N ALA A 55 -30.61 -4.03 -7.77
CA ALA A 55 -29.60 -3.28 -7.01
C ALA A 55 -28.99 -2.13 -7.84
N ILE A 56 -28.80 -0.96 -7.21
CA ILE A 56 -27.97 0.13 -7.75
C ILE A 56 -26.53 -0.03 -7.29
N PRO A 57 -25.49 0.43 -8.03
CA PRO A 57 -24.08 0.25 -7.65
C PRO A 57 -23.78 0.55 -6.18
N ASP A 58 -23.01 -0.32 -5.51
CA ASP A 58 -22.46 -0.04 -4.18
C ASP A 58 -21.04 0.49 -4.32
N LEU A 59 -20.91 1.81 -4.19
CA LEU A 59 -19.63 2.51 -4.24
C LEU A 59 -19.07 2.83 -2.85
N ARG A 60 -19.81 2.53 -1.78
CA ARG A 60 -19.39 2.85 -0.41
C ARG A 60 -18.03 2.22 -0.13
N ASP A 61 -17.05 3.07 0.16
CA ASP A 61 -15.67 2.66 0.42
C ASP A 61 -14.99 1.84 -0.69
N ARG A 62 -15.52 1.87 -1.92
CA ARG A 62 -14.96 1.18 -3.10
C ARG A 62 -14.60 2.15 -4.21
N PHE A 63 -13.48 1.90 -4.87
CA PHE A 63 -13.05 2.69 -6.02
C PHE A 63 -13.71 2.20 -7.33
N PRO A 64 -14.24 3.10 -8.18
CA PRO A 64 -14.64 2.74 -9.54
C PRO A 64 -13.42 2.38 -10.38
N LYS A 65 -13.40 1.16 -10.93
CA LYS A 65 -12.35 0.66 -11.84
C LYS A 65 -12.99 0.24 -13.16
N GLN A 66 -12.41 0.61 -14.29
CA GLN A 66 -12.95 0.10 -15.56
C GLN A 66 -12.74 -1.41 -15.66
N PRO A 67 -13.79 -2.15 -16.06
CA PRO A 67 -13.65 -3.57 -16.32
C PRO A 67 -12.57 -3.88 -17.35
N GLY A 68 -11.95 -5.04 -17.15
CA GLY A 68 -10.84 -5.51 -17.95
C GLY A 68 -10.47 -6.94 -17.57
N GLU A 69 -9.18 -7.24 -17.49
CA GLU A 69 -8.67 -8.55 -17.11
C GLU A 69 -8.76 -8.81 -15.60
N THR A 70 -8.73 -7.75 -14.78
CA THR A 70 -8.63 -7.89 -13.32
C THR A 70 -9.97 -7.84 -12.59
N ILE A 71 -10.98 -7.21 -13.21
CA ILE A 71 -12.33 -7.05 -12.66
C ILE A 71 -13.37 -7.07 -13.78
N ASN A 72 -14.47 -7.78 -13.57
CA ASN A 72 -15.60 -7.79 -14.49
C ASN A 72 -16.55 -6.61 -14.23
N PHE A 73 -17.42 -6.31 -15.20
CA PHE A 73 -18.45 -5.29 -15.02
C PHE A 73 -19.42 -5.68 -13.90
N GLY A 74 -19.69 -4.75 -12.98
CA GLY A 74 -20.56 -4.95 -11.81
C GLY A 74 -19.93 -5.76 -10.66
N GLU A 75 -18.78 -6.39 -10.87
CA GLU A 75 -18.07 -7.16 -9.87
C GLU A 75 -17.49 -6.26 -8.79
N GLN A 76 -17.59 -6.68 -7.53
CA GLN A 76 -16.88 -6.09 -6.40
C GLN A 76 -15.68 -6.97 -6.04
N LYS A 77 -14.47 -6.40 -6.02
CA LYS A 77 -13.23 -7.17 -5.81
C LYS A 77 -12.16 -6.32 -5.13
N GLY A 78 -11.13 -6.95 -4.57
CA GLY A 78 -9.99 -6.30 -3.93
C GLY A 78 -10.21 -6.03 -2.44
N ALA A 79 -9.14 -5.65 -1.76
CA ALA A 79 -9.09 -5.44 -0.31
C ALA A 79 -8.38 -4.12 0.02
N ASP A 80 -8.72 -3.53 1.17
CA ASP A 80 -8.07 -2.32 1.68
C ASP A 80 -6.93 -2.62 2.66
N GLU A 81 -6.81 -3.89 3.08
CA GLU A 81 -5.74 -4.40 3.94
C GLU A 81 -5.22 -5.73 3.40
N VAL A 82 -3.94 -6.00 3.63
CA VAL A 82 -3.29 -7.27 3.33
C VAL A 82 -2.48 -7.76 4.53
N ILE A 83 -2.45 -9.07 4.74
CA ILE A 83 -1.58 -9.71 5.72
C ILE A 83 -0.47 -10.39 4.93
N MET A 84 0.77 -10.05 5.24
CA MET A 84 1.94 -10.64 4.60
C MET A 84 2.11 -12.10 5.03
N ASP A 85 2.43 -12.98 4.08
CA ASP A 85 2.85 -14.35 4.30
C ASP A 85 4.39 -14.51 4.20
N MET A 86 4.91 -15.66 4.64
CA MET A 86 6.36 -15.92 4.67
C MET A 86 6.99 -15.99 3.26
N GLU A 87 6.22 -16.36 2.24
CA GLU A 87 6.68 -16.41 0.84
C GLU A 87 6.80 -14.99 0.23
N GLN A 88 6.04 -14.02 0.74
CA GLN A 88 6.04 -12.62 0.30
C GLN A 88 7.18 -11.79 0.89
N MET A 89 7.89 -12.34 1.88
CA MET A 89 9.11 -11.72 2.39
C MET A 89 10.27 -11.87 1.39
N PRO A 90 11.06 -10.80 1.21
CA PRO A 90 12.37 -10.93 0.58
C PRO A 90 13.26 -11.87 1.38
N GLU A 91 14.03 -12.71 0.68
CA GLU A 91 15.14 -13.42 1.30
C GLU A 91 16.05 -12.42 2.02
N HIS A 92 16.37 -12.66 3.29
CA HIS A 92 17.26 -11.82 4.08
C HIS A 92 18.01 -12.66 5.14
N THR A 93 19.13 -12.10 5.62
CA THR A 93 19.97 -12.66 6.69
C THR A 93 20.38 -11.53 7.64
N HIS A 94 20.69 -11.86 8.89
CA HIS A 94 21.28 -10.94 9.84
C HIS A 94 22.75 -11.28 10.12
N GLU A 95 23.55 -10.26 10.47
CA GLU A 95 24.87 -10.47 11.06
C GLU A 95 24.74 -10.61 12.57
N THR A 96 25.15 -11.76 13.08
CA THR A 96 25.16 -12.08 14.51
C THR A 96 26.46 -11.61 15.15
N HIS A 97 26.35 -10.84 16.24
CA HIS A 97 27.48 -10.34 17.01
C HIS A 97 27.34 -10.76 18.47
N ILE A 98 28.23 -11.61 18.95
CA ILE A 98 28.28 -11.98 20.38
C ILE A 98 29.12 -10.92 21.11
N VAL A 99 28.49 -10.13 21.96
CA VAL A 99 29.16 -9.13 22.82
C VAL A 99 29.28 -9.69 24.23
N VAL A 100 30.51 -9.77 24.74
CA VAL A 100 30.79 -10.09 26.14
C VAL A 100 30.97 -8.76 26.88
N ASP A 101 30.01 -8.36 27.73
CA ASP A 101 30.07 -7.12 28.51
C ASP A 101 30.91 -7.32 29.77
N ASN A 102 31.99 -6.55 29.90
CA ASN A 102 32.97 -6.69 30.97
C ASN A 102 33.01 -5.51 31.96
N THR A 103 31.90 -4.82 32.21
CA THR A 103 31.90 -3.54 32.94
C THR A 103 31.76 -3.56 34.48
N THR A 104 31.79 -4.71 35.18
CA THR A 104 31.70 -4.73 36.66
C THR A 104 32.71 -5.65 37.34
N GLY A 105 33.87 -5.09 37.73
CA GLY A 105 34.75 -5.70 38.72
C GLY A 105 36.21 -5.30 38.58
N GLY A 106 36.66 -4.33 39.39
CA GLY A 106 38.07 -3.91 39.44
C GLY A 106 38.98 -4.96 40.09
N ASP A 107 40.09 -5.24 39.43
CA ASP A 107 41.45 -5.43 39.99
C ASP A 107 42.40 -5.80 38.84
N GLU A 108 43.53 -5.08 38.70
CA GLU A 108 44.54 -5.35 37.67
C GLU A 108 45.11 -6.78 37.75
N LEU A 109 45.19 -7.46 36.60
CA LEU A 109 45.71 -8.82 36.47
C LEU A 109 47.17 -8.80 36.02
N VAL A 110 48.08 -9.16 36.92
CA VAL A 110 49.50 -9.41 36.58
C VAL A 110 49.64 -10.83 36.01
N ASN A 111 50.19 -10.96 34.79
CA ASN A 111 50.45 -12.20 34.03
C ASN A 111 49.22 -12.97 33.51
N ALA A 112 48.30 -12.31 32.82
CA ALA A 112 47.29 -13.00 32.01
C ALA A 112 47.89 -13.47 30.66
N PRO A 113 47.65 -14.71 30.22
CA PRO A 113 47.92 -15.11 28.84
C PRO A 113 47.13 -14.22 27.89
N LYS A 114 47.76 -13.78 26.79
CA LYS A 114 47.06 -13.10 25.70
C LYS A 114 45.90 -14.00 25.25
N ASN A 115 44.66 -13.48 25.31
CA ASN A 115 43.39 -14.16 24.97
C ASN A 115 42.74 -15.05 26.06
N ALA A 116 43.07 -14.89 27.35
CA ALA A 116 42.40 -15.63 28.44
C ALA A 116 41.19 -14.87 29.04
N PHE A 117 40.11 -15.60 29.37
CA PHE A 117 38.93 -15.07 30.10
C PHE A 117 39.03 -15.37 31.62
N LEU A 118 38.58 -14.43 32.45
CA LEU A 118 38.67 -14.50 33.92
C LEU A 118 37.66 -15.50 34.52
N ASN A 119 38.15 -16.34 35.44
CA ASN A 119 37.33 -17.12 36.37
C ASN A 119 37.37 -16.43 37.74
N ASN A 120 36.29 -15.74 38.14
CA ASN A 120 36.26 -15.02 39.41
C ASN A 120 35.78 -15.93 40.55
N ASN A 121 36.62 -16.88 40.98
CA ASN A 121 36.43 -17.52 42.28
C ASN A 121 37.41 -16.94 43.28
N LYS A 122 36.93 -15.99 44.09
CA LYS A 122 37.65 -15.47 45.26
C LYS A 122 37.64 -16.55 46.36
N SER A 123 38.53 -17.53 46.27
CA SER A 123 38.88 -18.38 47.41
C SER A 123 40.17 -17.86 48.02
N ASN A 124 40.12 -17.56 49.32
CA ASN A 124 41.18 -16.94 50.08
C ASN A 124 42.51 -17.70 49.90
N ASN A 125 43.53 -16.98 49.41
CA ASN A 125 44.97 -17.33 49.44
C ASN A 125 45.53 -18.41 48.50
N GLU A 126 44.86 -18.84 47.43
CA GLU A 126 45.52 -19.70 46.42
C GLU A 126 45.39 -19.18 44.98
N LYS A 127 46.47 -19.37 44.22
CA LYS A 127 46.79 -18.78 42.92
C LYS A 127 45.63 -18.89 41.91
N ARG A 128 45.46 -17.84 41.10
CA ARG A 128 44.59 -17.83 39.92
C ARG A 128 45.04 -18.96 38.98
N ASN A 129 44.22 -20.01 38.84
CA ASN A 129 44.59 -21.20 38.09
C ASN A 129 44.48 -20.97 36.57
N PHE A 130 45.61 -21.11 35.88
CA PHE A 130 45.68 -21.22 34.41
C PHE A 130 45.93 -22.69 34.03
N SER A 131 45.54 -23.07 32.81
CA SER A 131 45.52 -24.44 32.29
C SER A 131 46.54 -24.70 31.19
N ILE A 132 47.17 -25.88 31.13
CA ILE A 132 48.15 -26.28 30.11
C ILE A 132 47.98 -27.70 29.49
N ASN A 133 46.84 -28.40 29.62
CA ASN A 133 46.57 -29.68 28.92
C ASN A 133 45.07 -29.91 28.62
N PRO A 134 44.65 -30.50 27.49
CA PRO A 134 43.25 -30.47 27.06
C PRO A 134 42.31 -31.38 27.88
N SER A 135 41.14 -30.86 28.27
CA SER A 135 40.01 -31.64 28.79
C SER A 135 38.91 -31.79 27.73
N GLU A 136 38.32 -32.97 27.64
CA GLU A 136 37.22 -33.31 26.74
C GLU A 136 35.91 -32.59 27.15
N ASN A 137 35.40 -31.79 26.21
CA ASN A 137 34.02 -31.29 26.11
C ASN A 137 33.66 -30.00 26.85
N THR A 138 33.35 -28.95 26.06
CA THR A 138 32.45 -27.86 26.46
C THR A 138 31.33 -27.80 25.43
N PHE A 139 30.10 -28.03 25.92
CA PHE A 139 28.89 -28.00 25.11
C PHE A 139 28.34 -26.59 25.08
N LEU A 140 28.14 -26.02 23.88
CA LEU A 140 27.21 -24.92 23.68
C LEU A 140 25.85 -25.56 23.42
N GLY A 141 24.94 -25.46 24.39
CA GLY A 141 23.57 -25.93 24.24
C GLY A 141 22.83 -25.17 23.16
N GLY A 142 21.79 -25.80 22.61
CA GLY A 142 21.04 -25.33 21.44
C GLY A 142 20.72 -23.84 21.48
N LEU A 143 20.83 -23.21 20.32
CA LEU A 143 20.42 -21.84 20.08
C LEU A 143 18.91 -21.82 19.89
N THR A 144 18.21 -21.04 20.69
CA THR A 144 16.79 -20.73 20.44
C THR A 144 16.68 -19.25 20.10
N GLN A 145 15.87 -18.94 19.10
CA GLN A 145 15.65 -17.59 18.61
C GLN A 145 14.16 -17.26 18.75
N GLU A 146 13.85 -16.11 19.32
CA GLU A 146 12.47 -15.64 19.39
C GLU A 146 11.96 -15.25 18.00
N ASP A 147 10.69 -15.56 17.74
CA ASP A 147 10.00 -15.09 16.55
C ASP A 147 9.87 -13.57 16.58
N VAL A 148 10.12 -12.96 15.43
CA VAL A 148 9.89 -11.54 15.16
C VAL A 148 8.75 -11.39 14.18
N GLY A 149 7.91 -10.38 14.40
CA GLY A 149 6.73 -10.11 13.59
C GLY A 149 5.50 -10.80 14.17
N ASN A 150 4.33 -10.27 13.80
CA ASN A 150 3.05 -10.83 14.23
C ASN A 150 1.97 -10.77 13.14
N SER A 151 2.38 -10.56 11.87
CA SER A 151 1.47 -10.46 10.73
C SER A 151 0.39 -9.39 10.91
N ALA A 152 0.71 -8.25 11.54
CA ALA A 152 -0.24 -7.15 11.66
C ALA A 152 -0.68 -6.66 10.26
N PRO A 153 -1.99 -6.45 10.03
CA PRO A 153 -2.51 -6.00 8.75
C PRO A 153 -1.83 -4.72 8.25
N ILE A 154 -1.57 -4.69 6.95
CA ILE A 154 -1.00 -3.55 6.23
C ILE A 154 -2.13 -2.85 5.50
N ASN A 155 -2.40 -1.59 5.83
CA ASN A 155 -3.38 -0.78 5.09
C ASN A 155 -2.80 -0.37 3.73
N ILE A 156 -3.45 -0.85 2.66
CA ILE A 156 -3.04 -0.64 1.27
C ILE A 156 -3.97 0.34 0.54
N LYS A 157 -4.96 0.92 1.23
CA LYS A 157 -5.93 1.83 0.60
C LYS A 157 -5.24 3.05 0.04
N ASN A 158 -5.35 3.26 -1.28
CA ASN A 158 -4.74 4.39 -1.98
C ASN A 158 -5.25 5.73 -1.46
N ALA A 159 -4.43 6.77 -1.63
CA ALA A 159 -4.77 8.10 -1.18
C ALA A 159 -6.07 8.59 -1.83
N HIS A 160 -7.02 9.06 -1.02
CA HIS A 160 -8.35 9.40 -1.48
C HIS A 160 -8.96 10.59 -0.74
N VAL A 161 -10.08 11.07 -1.28
CA VAL A 161 -10.97 12.07 -0.67
C VAL A 161 -12.40 11.56 -0.73
N LYS A 162 -13.06 11.55 0.43
CA LYS A 162 -14.44 11.10 0.58
C LYS A 162 -15.43 12.11 -0.03
N MET A 163 -16.29 11.63 -0.91
CA MET A 163 -17.27 12.40 -1.69
C MET A 163 -18.59 11.62 -1.84
N VAL A 164 -19.65 12.27 -2.30
CA VAL A 164 -20.93 11.60 -2.58
C VAL A 164 -20.94 11.16 -4.04
N PHE A 165 -21.17 9.88 -4.30
CA PHE A 165 -21.45 9.38 -5.64
C PHE A 165 -22.93 9.05 -5.67
N ALA A 166 -23.68 9.68 -6.57
CA ALA A 166 -25.12 9.49 -6.64
C ALA A 166 -25.57 9.19 -8.06
N ILE A 167 -26.51 8.26 -8.18
CA ILE A 167 -27.11 7.82 -9.42
C ILE A 167 -28.43 8.55 -9.66
N CYS A 168 -28.63 9.06 -10.87
CA CYS A 168 -29.87 9.71 -11.27
C CYS A 168 -30.99 8.68 -11.41
N ILE A 169 -32.08 8.87 -10.66
CA ILE A 169 -33.26 8.00 -10.67
C ILE A 169 -34.41 8.56 -11.51
N LYS A 170 -34.34 9.85 -11.87
CA LYS A 170 -35.38 10.52 -12.67
C LYS A 170 -34.74 11.57 -13.58
N GLY A 171 -34.84 11.36 -14.88
CA GLY A 171 -34.21 12.19 -15.90
C GLY A 171 -34.68 11.83 -17.30
N LYS A 172 -33.92 12.24 -18.31
CA LYS A 172 -34.12 11.80 -19.69
C LYS A 172 -33.83 10.31 -19.80
N GLU A 173 -34.76 9.57 -20.37
CA GLU A 173 -34.57 8.16 -20.69
C GLU A 173 -33.60 8.00 -21.86
N ILE A 174 -32.84 6.90 -21.83
CA ILE A 174 -31.97 6.49 -22.95
C ILE A 174 -32.79 5.50 -23.80
N ILE A 175 -33.85 5.98 -24.47
CA ILE A 175 -34.84 5.10 -25.15
C ILE A 175 -34.36 4.66 -26.54
N ASP A 176 -33.51 5.43 -27.22
CA ASP A 176 -33.03 5.06 -28.56
C ASP A 176 -31.67 5.71 -28.87
N PRO A 177 -30.61 4.94 -29.22
CA PRO A 177 -29.38 5.52 -29.74
C PRO A 177 -29.55 6.29 -31.08
N LYS A 178 -30.74 6.23 -31.71
CA LYS A 178 -31.05 6.86 -33.00
C LYS A 178 -32.05 8.03 -32.94
N SER A 179 -32.70 8.34 -31.82
CA SER A 179 -33.59 9.52 -31.76
C SER A 179 -32.80 10.80 -31.47
N ASP A 180 -33.01 11.79 -32.32
CA ASP A 180 -32.12 12.91 -32.60
C ASP A 180 -32.11 14.04 -31.54
N ILE A 181 -30.87 14.46 -31.22
CA ILE A 181 -30.38 15.81 -30.85
C ILE A 181 -30.79 16.38 -29.46
N GLU A 182 -29.76 16.91 -28.77
CA GLU A 182 -29.77 17.73 -27.53
C GLU A 182 -29.71 17.02 -26.16
N GLY A 183 -28.54 16.45 -25.91
CA GLY A 183 -27.96 16.27 -24.58
C GLY A 183 -26.45 16.53 -24.66
N LEU A 184 -26.10 17.75 -25.10
CA LEU A 184 -24.73 18.19 -25.29
C LEU A 184 -24.05 18.23 -23.91
N GLY A 185 -23.32 17.17 -23.57
CA GLY A 185 -22.42 17.16 -22.42
C GLY A 185 -21.25 18.12 -22.65
N PHE A 186 -20.34 18.20 -21.69
CA PHE A 186 -19.11 18.95 -21.88
C PHE A 186 -18.12 18.10 -22.70
N MET A 187 -17.72 18.55 -23.88
CA MET A 187 -16.81 17.78 -24.75
C MET A 187 -15.46 17.54 -24.06
N GLY A 188 -15.07 16.27 -23.90
CA GLY A 188 -13.90 15.84 -23.13
C GLY A 188 -14.17 15.50 -21.66
N GLU A 189 -15.39 15.71 -21.17
CA GLU A 189 -15.86 15.23 -19.87
C GLU A 189 -15.84 13.71 -19.82
N ILE A 190 -15.40 13.18 -18.68
CA ILE A 190 -15.42 11.76 -18.37
C ILE A 190 -16.45 11.52 -17.27
N LYS A 191 -17.31 10.51 -17.45
CA LYS A 191 -18.26 10.06 -16.42
C LYS A 191 -18.01 8.61 -16.04
N ILE A 192 -18.27 8.31 -14.78
CA ILE A 192 -18.43 6.92 -14.31
C ILE A 192 -19.82 6.46 -14.73
N TRP A 193 -19.91 5.28 -15.31
CA TRP A 193 -21.10 4.83 -16.02
C TRP A 193 -21.47 3.39 -15.64
N PRO A 194 -22.68 3.16 -15.10
CA PRO A 194 -23.09 1.87 -14.55
C PRO A 194 -23.87 1.01 -15.54
N SER A 195 -23.69 1.20 -16.85
CA SER A 195 -24.26 0.31 -17.88
C SER A 195 -23.28 0.04 -19.02
N THR A 196 -23.59 -0.99 -19.83
CA THR A 196 -22.98 -1.21 -21.14
C THR A 196 -23.69 -0.44 -22.26
N ILE A 197 -24.87 0.11 -21.99
CA ILE A 197 -25.60 0.97 -22.91
C ILE A 197 -24.99 2.37 -22.81
N ILE A 198 -24.21 2.77 -23.81
CA ILE A 198 -23.53 4.07 -23.85
C ILE A 198 -24.39 5.07 -24.66
N PRO A 199 -24.67 6.27 -24.12
CA PRO A 199 -25.47 7.26 -24.83
C PRO A 199 -24.77 7.78 -26.09
N ARG A 200 -25.55 8.20 -27.09
CA ARG A 200 -25.01 8.81 -28.31
C ARG A 200 -24.19 10.04 -27.96
N GLY A 201 -23.05 10.22 -28.64
CA GLY A 201 -22.11 11.30 -28.36
C GLY A 201 -21.14 11.01 -27.21
N TRP A 202 -21.25 9.83 -26.59
CA TRP A 202 -20.29 9.30 -25.63
C TRP A 202 -19.67 8.02 -26.16
N VAL A 203 -18.46 7.73 -25.71
CA VAL A 203 -17.74 6.49 -26.06
C VAL A 203 -17.02 5.94 -24.84
N LEU A 204 -16.79 4.62 -24.83
CA LEU A 204 -16.02 3.98 -23.78
C LEU A 204 -14.56 4.45 -23.81
N CYS A 205 -14.00 4.72 -22.64
CA CYS A 205 -12.58 5.04 -22.49
C CYS A 205 -11.72 3.76 -22.51
N ASN A 206 -11.68 3.07 -23.65
CA ASN A 206 -10.89 1.85 -23.87
C ASN A 206 -9.61 2.09 -24.69
N GLY A 207 -9.29 3.35 -25.00
CA GLY A 207 -8.15 3.72 -25.85
C GLY A 207 -8.42 3.72 -27.34
N GLU A 208 -9.53 3.13 -27.80
CA GLU A 208 -9.89 3.16 -29.22
C GLU A 208 -10.52 4.49 -29.58
N SER A 209 -10.41 4.89 -30.85
CA SER A 209 -11.14 6.05 -31.34
C SER A 209 -11.60 5.87 -32.78
N ASN A 210 -12.71 6.54 -33.07
CA ASN A 210 -13.33 6.60 -34.38
C ASN A 210 -12.98 7.90 -35.14
N TYR A 211 -12.10 8.76 -34.60
CA TYR A 211 -11.79 10.07 -35.18
C TYR A 211 -10.50 10.03 -35.99
N THR A 212 -10.57 10.45 -37.26
CA THR A 212 -9.42 10.67 -38.13
C THR A 212 -8.85 12.09 -37.95
N VAL A 213 -7.53 12.25 -37.99
CA VAL A 213 -6.81 13.52 -37.76
C VAL A 213 -7.07 14.58 -38.83
N SER A 214 -7.66 14.21 -39.97
CA SER A 214 -8.18 15.17 -40.96
C SER A 214 -9.26 16.10 -40.40
N ASN A 215 -9.93 15.74 -39.30
CA ASN A 215 -10.85 16.60 -38.55
C ASN A 215 -10.21 17.08 -37.23
N LYS A 216 -9.23 18.00 -37.30
CA LYS A 216 -8.70 18.70 -36.10
C LYS A 216 -9.77 19.54 -35.34
N THR A 217 -10.99 19.61 -35.85
CA THR A 217 -12.16 20.23 -35.22
C THR A 217 -12.81 19.29 -34.19
N GLY A 218 -13.31 19.83 -33.07
CA GLY A 218 -13.92 19.02 -32.00
C GLY A 218 -12.89 18.37 -31.06
N MET A 219 -12.99 17.05 -30.83
CA MET A 219 -12.15 16.33 -29.84
C MET A 219 -10.65 16.51 -30.04
N GLY A 220 -10.16 16.62 -31.29
CA GLY A 220 -8.74 16.89 -31.55
C GLY A 220 -8.24 18.22 -30.98
N SER A 221 -9.12 19.22 -30.86
CA SER A 221 -8.82 20.50 -30.20
C SER A 221 -8.88 20.41 -28.66
N ILE A 222 -9.46 19.35 -28.10
CA ILE A 222 -9.54 19.12 -26.65
C ILE A 222 -8.36 18.27 -26.17
N ILE A 223 -8.16 17.08 -26.76
CA ILE A 223 -7.15 16.13 -26.28
C ILE A 223 -5.86 16.09 -27.12
N GLY A 224 -5.86 16.59 -28.35
CA GLY A 224 -4.68 16.49 -29.23
C GLY A 224 -4.16 15.05 -29.32
N ASP A 225 -2.84 14.88 -29.23
CA ASP A 225 -2.16 13.57 -29.17
C ASP A 225 -1.84 13.09 -27.74
N LEU A 226 -2.48 13.69 -26.72
CA LEU A 226 -2.21 13.44 -25.30
C LEU A 226 -2.28 11.96 -24.90
N TYR A 227 -3.21 11.20 -25.50
CA TYR A 227 -3.38 9.77 -25.24
C TYR A 227 -2.74 8.87 -26.30
N GLY A 228 -2.02 9.46 -27.26
CA GLY A 228 -1.37 8.79 -28.37
C GLY A 228 -2.15 8.86 -29.69
N THR A 229 -1.53 8.33 -30.74
CA THR A 229 -2.06 8.31 -32.10
C THR A 229 -1.73 6.98 -32.78
N ILE A 230 -2.63 6.48 -33.63
CA ILE A 230 -2.37 5.37 -34.55
C ILE A 230 -2.12 5.94 -35.95
N ASN A 231 -1.21 5.33 -36.73
CA ASN A 231 -0.87 5.72 -38.10
C ASN A 231 -0.43 7.20 -38.23
N LYS A 232 0.39 7.68 -37.29
CA LYS A 232 0.87 9.07 -37.23
C LYS A 232 1.46 9.53 -38.57
N GLY A 233 1.05 10.71 -39.05
CA GLY A 233 1.53 11.30 -40.30
C GLY A 233 0.88 10.73 -41.56
N THR A 234 -0.14 9.86 -41.44
CA THR A 234 -0.87 9.31 -42.60
C THR A 234 -2.26 9.97 -42.72
N PRO A 235 -2.91 9.88 -43.90
CA PRO A 235 -4.32 10.29 -44.04
C PRO A 235 -5.29 9.57 -43.10
N ASN A 236 -4.89 8.42 -42.57
CA ASN A 236 -5.65 7.57 -41.66
C ASN A 236 -5.17 7.68 -40.21
N GLU A 237 -4.44 8.74 -39.86
CA GLU A 237 -4.04 8.97 -38.48
C GLU A 237 -5.28 9.09 -37.59
N LYS A 238 -5.29 8.39 -36.46
CA LYS A 238 -6.37 8.43 -35.47
C LYS A 238 -5.83 8.86 -34.12
N LEU A 239 -6.50 9.81 -33.48
CA LEU A 239 -6.24 10.14 -32.07
C LEU A 239 -6.73 9.00 -31.19
N LEU A 240 -6.12 8.79 -30.03
CA LEU A 240 -6.61 7.82 -29.05
C LEU A 240 -7.38 8.52 -27.93
N TYR A 241 -8.30 7.79 -27.31
CA TYR A 241 -9.01 8.23 -26.12
C TYR A 241 -8.31 7.78 -24.83
N PRO A 242 -8.69 8.33 -23.67
CA PRO A 242 -8.30 7.74 -22.39
C PRO A 242 -8.56 6.24 -22.39
N ASN A 243 -7.62 5.48 -21.83
CA ASN A 243 -7.77 4.03 -21.65
C ASN A 243 -7.74 3.73 -20.15
N PHE A 244 -8.92 3.51 -19.56
CA PHE A 244 -9.03 3.12 -18.16
C PHE A 244 -9.17 1.61 -17.95
N LYS A 245 -9.04 0.76 -18.99
CA LYS A 245 -9.11 -0.70 -18.80
C LYS A 245 -8.17 -1.11 -17.67
N ASP A 246 -8.73 -1.72 -16.62
CA ASP A 246 -8.06 -2.09 -15.37
C ASP A 246 -7.38 -0.95 -14.61
N ARG A 247 -7.83 0.29 -14.77
CA ARG A 247 -7.23 1.49 -14.15
C ARG A 247 -8.26 2.37 -13.43
N PHE A 248 -7.74 3.19 -12.53
CA PHE A 248 -8.45 4.22 -11.79
C PHE A 248 -8.18 5.62 -12.37
N ALA A 249 -9.13 6.53 -12.23
CA ALA A 249 -9.00 7.94 -12.62
C ALA A 249 -8.42 8.78 -11.47
N THR A 250 -7.10 8.84 -11.36
CA THR A 250 -6.40 9.60 -10.30
C THR A 250 -6.28 11.08 -10.67
N GLY A 251 -6.41 11.99 -9.70
CA GLY A 251 -6.23 13.42 -9.97
C GLY A 251 -4.79 13.80 -10.33
N ALA A 252 -4.64 14.55 -11.42
CA ALA A 252 -3.35 15.10 -11.84
C ALA A 252 -2.83 16.14 -10.83
N LYS A 253 -1.50 16.23 -10.63
CA LYS A 253 -0.89 17.20 -9.71
C LYS A 253 -0.91 18.61 -10.25
N LYS A 254 -0.73 18.70 -11.56
CA LYS A 254 -0.80 19.91 -12.36
C LYS A 254 -1.66 19.61 -13.57
N ILE A 255 -2.16 20.66 -14.21
CA ILE A 255 -3.03 20.50 -15.37
C ILE A 255 -2.35 19.74 -16.51
N GLU A 256 -1.03 19.90 -16.65
CA GLU A 256 -0.21 19.23 -17.66
C GLU A 256 0.02 17.73 -17.37
N ASP A 257 -0.14 17.29 -16.12
CA ASP A 257 0.15 15.92 -15.68
C ASP A 257 -1.01 14.95 -15.99
N VAL A 258 -1.79 15.21 -17.04
CA VAL A 258 -2.87 14.33 -17.53
C VAL A 258 -2.29 13.24 -18.43
N ALA A 259 -2.99 12.11 -18.52
CA ALA A 259 -2.65 10.94 -19.33
C ALA A 259 -1.38 10.18 -18.88
N ILE A 260 -0.85 10.51 -17.70
CA ILE A 260 0.23 9.75 -17.06
C ILE A 260 -0.36 8.44 -16.52
N LYS A 261 0.26 7.34 -16.93
CA LYS A 261 -0.08 5.98 -16.50
C LYS A 261 0.95 5.49 -15.50
N GLY A 262 0.52 4.76 -14.48
CA GLY A 262 1.42 4.15 -13.50
C GLY A 262 0.68 3.14 -12.62
N GLY A 263 1.32 2.75 -11.52
CA GLY A 263 0.79 1.83 -10.53
C GLY A 263 0.84 0.36 -10.95
N LYS A 264 0.57 -0.53 -9.98
CA LYS A 264 0.58 -1.99 -10.15
C LYS A 264 -0.55 -2.63 -9.35
N ASN A 265 -1.01 -3.81 -9.75
CA ASN A 265 -1.96 -4.58 -8.93
C ASN A 265 -1.25 -5.38 -7.84
N SER A 266 0.07 -5.55 -7.94
CA SER A 266 0.88 -6.31 -7.00
C SER A 266 2.25 -5.66 -6.83
N VAL A 267 2.91 -5.94 -5.70
CA VAL A 267 4.25 -5.44 -5.40
C VAL A 267 5.16 -6.56 -4.92
N LEU A 268 6.37 -6.61 -5.46
CA LEU A 268 7.45 -7.44 -4.95
C LEU A 268 8.29 -6.60 -3.99
N LEU A 269 8.44 -7.06 -2.75
CA LEU A 269 9.27 -6.37 -1.76
C LEU A 269 10.76 -6.54 -2.07
N SER A 270 11.54 -5.51 -1.75
CA SER A 270 13.01 -5.57 -1.75
C SER A 270 13.53 -5.73 -0.32
N LYS A 271 14.78 -6.19 -0.16
CA LYS A 271 15.48 -6.16 1.14
C LYS A 271 15.46 -4.77 1.78
N SER A 272 15.58 -3.70 1.00
CA SER A 272 15.54 -2.32 1.52
C SER A 272 14.17 -1.91 2.07
N SER A 273 13.10 -2.57 1.64
CA SER A 273 11.73 -2.31 2.12
C SER A 273 11.46 -2.88 3.52
N LEU A 274 12.27 -3.86 3.95
CA LEU A 274 12.11 -4.45 5.28
C LEU A 274 12.51 -3.42 6.36
N PRO A 275 11.74 -3.32 7.45
CA PRO A 275 12.12 -2.52 8.60
C PRO A 275 13.30 -3.17 9.33
N SER A 276 14.13 -2.35 9.96
CA SER A 276 15.14 -2.87 10.88
C SER A 276 14.46 -3.60 12.04
N HIS A 277 14.92 -4.81 12.33
CA HIS A 277 14.43 -5.63 13.42
C HIS A 277 15.57 -6.39 14.10
N THR A 278 15.32 -7.04 15.23
CA THR A 278 16.36 -7.81 15.90
C THR A 278 15.73 -9.04 16.50
N HIS A 279 16.44 -10.15 16.46
CA HIS A 279 16.08 -11.33 17.21
C HIS A 279 16.91 -11.46 18.47
N ASN A 280 16.25 -11.93 19.52
CA ASN A 280 16.91 -12.37 20.73
C ASN A 280 17.36 -13.81 20.51
N VAL A 281 18.65 -14.05 20.70
CA VAL A 281 19.25 -15.39 20.58
C VAL A 281 19.65 -15.84 21.97
N GLN A 282 19.07 -16.94 22.43
CA GLN A 282 19.38 -17.50 23.72
C GLN A 282 20.36 -18.66 23.58
N LEU A 283 21.38 -18.66 24.43
CA LEU A 283 22.42 -19.67 24.49
C LEU A 283 22.32 -20.40 25.82
N ALA A 284 21.87 -21.65 25.80
CA ALA A 284 21.83 -22.49 27.00
C ALA A 284 23.23 -23.05 27.28
N VAL A 285 23.78 -22.77 28.46
CA VAL A 285 25.03 -23.40 28.94
C VAL A 285 24.66 -24.44 29.98
N ASN A 286 25.06 -25.70 29.76
CA ASN A 286 24.77 -26.80 30.67
C ASN A 286 25.64 -26.70 31.93
N ASN A 287 25.04 -26.29 33.05
CA ASN A 287 25.69 -26.26 34.36
C ASN A 287 25.60 -27.65 35.03
N ASN A 288 26.38 -28.61 34.54
CA ASN A 288 26.52 -29.87 35.25
C ASN A 288 27.39 -29.62 36.50
N THR A 289 26.78 -29.64 37.69
CA THR A 289 27.49 -29.52 38.98
C THR A 289 28.20 -30.82 39.34
N ASN A 290 29.05 -31.31 38.45
CA ASN A 290 30.01 -32.32 38.85
C ASN A 290 31.09 -31.64 39.70
N SER A 291 31.06 -31.98 40.98
CA SER A 291 31.99 -31.56 42.03
C SER A 291 33.35 -32.23 41.83
N ALA A 292 33.94 -32.09 40.65
CA ALA A 292 35.31 -32.51 40.36
C ALA A 292 36.19 -31.26 40.22
N PRO A 293 37.40 -31.26 40.80
CA PRO A 293 38.35 -30.16 40.62
C PRO A 293 38.85 -30.21 39.17
N HIS A 294 38.45 -29.22 38.36
CA HIS A 294 38.86 -29.15 36.95
C HIS A 294 40.22 -28.46 36.85
N ILE A 295 41.26 -29.26 36.60
CA ILE A 295 42.60 -28.80 36.29
C ILE A 295 42.79 -29.03 34.80
N ASN A 296 42.79 -27.92 34.07
CA ASN A 296 43.08 -27.77 32.65
C ASN A 296 41.90 -27.72 31.65
N LEU A 297 41.65 -26.53 31.08
CA LEU A 297 40.72 -26.21 29.98
C LEU A 297 41.47 -25.49 28.82
N PRO A 298 41.14 -25.75 27.53
CA PRO A 298 41.74 -25.08 26.37
C PRO A 298 41.56 -23.55 26.31
N ASN A 299 42.38 -22.84 25.54
CA ASN A 299 42.20 -21.40 25.31
C ASN A 299 40.93 -21.15 24.47
N GLY A 300 40.04 -20.27 24.94
CA GLY A 300 38.71 -20.07 24.32
C GLY A 300 37.60 -21.00 24.84
N THR A 301 37.85 -21.78 25.89
CA THR A 301 36.85 -22.65 26.50
C THR A 301 35.90 -21.86 27.40
N PHE A 302 34.59 -21.98 27.17
CA PHE A 302 33.56 -21.38 28.02
C PHE A 302 33.41 -22.18 29.33
N ILE A 303 33.88 -21.63 30.45
CA ILE A 303 33.76 -22.26 31.76
C ILE A 303 32.64 -21.54 32.52
N ASN A 304 31.48 -22.16 32.68
CA ASN A 304 30.46 -21.66 33.59
C ASN A 304 30.61 -22.32 34.97
N ARG A 305 31.34 -21.66 35.86
CA ARG A 305 31.15 -21.84 37.30
C ARG A 305 30.68 -20.53 37.89
N ASN A 306 29.36 -20.38 37.97
CA ASN A 306 28.62 -19.34 38.67
C ASN A 306 29.20 -17.91 38.60
N ALA A 307 28.51 -17.09 37.80
CA ALA A 307 28.55 -15.63 37.74
C ALA A 307 29.62 -14.97 36.84
N GLY A 308 29.11 -14.15 35.92
CA GLY A 308 29.78 -12.98 35.34
C GLY A 308 30.95 -13.25 34.39
N MET A 309 30.72 -13.06 33.09
CA MET A 309 31.80 -12.99 32.11
C MET A 309 32.48 -11.60 32.22
N PHE A 310 33.78 -11.56 32.51
CA PHE A 310 34.61 -10.36 32.45
C PHE A 310 35.95 -10.70 31.74
N SER A 311 36.46 -9.86 30.83
CA SER A 311 37.77 -9.97 30.17
C SER A 311 38.68 -8.82 30.61
N ALA A 312 39.99 -9.09 30.59
CA ALA A 312 41.00 -8.27 31.26
C ALA A 312 41.58 -7.14 30.42
N GLU A 313 41.29 -7.06 29.11
CA GLU A 313 41.86 -6.01 28.26
C GLU A 313 40.78 -5.45 27.33
N ALA A 314 40.44 -4.19 27.57
CA ALA A 314 39.60 -3.41 26.67
C ALA A 314 40.31 -3.27 25.32
N ASN A 315 39.65 -3.68 24.22
CA ASN A 315 39.36 -2.82 23.06
C ASN A 315 39.11 -3.51 21.71
N THR A 316 38.85 -4.83 21.66
CA THR A 316 38.33 -5.42 20.41
C THR A 316 37.30 -6.52 20.68
N PRO A 317 36.07 -6.41 20.14
CA PRO A 317 35.09 -7.51 20.17
C PRO A 317 35.70 -8.79 19.58
N ALA A 318 35.53 -9.92 20.28
CA ALA A 318 35.91 -11.22 19.73
C ALA A 318 34.89 -11.62 18.65
N ARG A 319 35.32 -11.65 17.38
CA ARG A 319 34.53 -12.22 16.28
C ARG A 319 34.61 -13.74 16.36
N LEU A 320 33.52 -14.40 16.76
CA LEU A 320 33.30 -15.79 16.38
C LEU A 320 33.02 -15.82 14.87
N GLY A 321 33.64 -16.78 14.16
CA GLY A 321 33.54 -16.90 12.71
C GLY A 321 32.08 -16.92 12.24
N GLY A 322 31.84 -16.33 11.06
CA GLY A 322 30.51 -15.97 10.56
C GLY A 322 29.47 -17.05 10.76
N ILE A 323 28.42 -16.70 11.51
CA ILE A 323 27.23 -17.51 11.61
C ILE A 323 26.42 -17.23 10.35
N THR A 324 26.21 -18.24 9.53
CA THR A 324 25.32 -18.14 8.36
C THR A 324 23.91 -18.46 8.80
N GLU A 325 23.02 -17.47 8.75
CA GLU A 325 21.58 -17.70 8.84
C GLU A 325 21.04 -18.14 7.48
N GLU A 326 20.10 -19.08 7.45
CA GLU A 326 19.38 -19.40 6.22
C GLU A 326 18.55 -18.20 5.77
N ASN A 327 18.59 -17.90 4.46
CA ASN A 327 17.66 -16.95 3.85
C ASN A 327 16.22 -17.42 4.10
N LYS A 328 15.41 -16.58 4.74
CA LYS A 328 13.95 -16.78 4.84
C LYS A 328 13.25 -15.86 3.85
N GLY A 329 12.36 -16.40 3.02
CA GLY A 329 11.58 -15.65 2.03
C GLY A 329 11.31 -16.46 0.76
N GLY A 330 10.33 -16.03 -0.03
CA GLY A 330 9.92 -16.70 -1.29
C GLY A 330 9.82 -15.79 -2.50
N LEU A 331 10.09 -14.48 -2.35
CA LEU A 331 9.99 -13.47 -3.41
C LEU A 331 8.64 -13.50 -4.16
N LYS A 332 7.56 -13.81 -3.44
CA LYS A 332 6.19 -13.76 -3.96
C LYS A 332 5.66 -12.32 -3.92
N GLU A 333 4.86 -11.96 -4.92
CA GLU A 333 4.23 -10.65 -4.93
C GLU A 333 3.09 -10.56 -3.90
N ILE A 334 2.92 -9.36 -3.34
CA ILE A 334 1.79 -8.98 -2.50
C ILE A 334 0.74 -8.35 -3.41
N ASP A 335 -0.48 -8.91 -3.44
CA ASP A 335 -1.62 -8.28 -4.11
C ASP A 335 -2.02 -7.01 -3.35
N ILE A 336 -2.01 -5.89 -4.05
CA ILE A 336 -2.36 -4.56 -3.52
C ILE A 336 -3.63 -4.01 -4.19
N ALA A 337 -4.41 -4.83 -4.89
CA ALA A 337 -5.67 -4.44 -5.51
C ALA A 337 -6.66 -3.89 -4.47
N ASN A 338 -6.88 -2.56 -4.47
CA ASN A 338 -7.84 -1.93 -3.57
C ASN A 338 -9.28 -2.40 -3.80
N SER A 339 -10.10 -2.33 -2.75
CA SER A 339 -11.52 -2.62 -2.86
C SER A 339 -12.17 -1.72 -3.92
N SER A 340 -12.70 -2.36 -4.95
CA SER A 340 -13.15 -1.73 -6.18
C SER A 340 -14.48 -2.30 -6.64
N ILE A 341 -15.16 -1.56 -7.52
CA ILE A 341 -16.31 -2.02 -8.30
C ILE A 341 -16.07 -1.77 -9.79
N GLY A 342 -16.41 -2.76 -10.63
CA GLY A 342 -16.29 -2.66 -12.08
C GLY A 342 -17.35 -1.74 -12.69
N LEU A 343 -16.97 -0.52 -13.08
CA LEU A 343 -17.85 0.47 -13.73
C LEU A 343 -17.15 1.10 -14.92
N ASN A 344 -17.89 1.42 -15.99
CA ASN A 344 -17.28 2.00 -17.18
C ASN A 344 -16.87 3.45 -16.94
N TYR A 345 -15.75 3.89 -17.54
CA TYR A 345 -15.51 5.29 -17.79
C TYR A 345 -15.88 5.60 -19.24
N ILE A 346 -16.69 6.63 -19.44
CA ILE A 346 -17.07 7.10 -20.78
C ILE A 346 -16.67 8.55 -20.97
N ILE A 347 -16.33 8.93 -22.20
CA ILE A 347 -15.94 10.29 -22.57
C ILE A 347 -16.94 10.89 -23.54
N CYS A 348 -17.31 12.15 -23.32
CA CYS A 348 -18.18 12.92 -24.20
C CYS A 348 -17.39 13.38 -25.44
N THR A 349 -17.75 12.89 -26.61
CA THR A 349 -17.11 13.20 -27.90
C THR A 349 -17.92 14.19 -28.74
N THR A 350 -19.20 14.37 -28.41
CA THR A 350 -20.11 15.30 -29.09
C THR A 350 -20.85 16.12 -28.04
N GLY A 351 -20.48 17.39 -27.90
CA GLY A 351 -20.97 18.24 -26.81
C GLY A 351 -20.55 19.69 -26.98
N PHE A 352 -20.77 20.50 -25.94
CA PHE A 352 -20.29 21.86 -25.89
C PHE A 352 -18.77 21.87 -25.69
N MET A 353 -18.04 22.64 -26.51
CA MET A 353 -16.63 22.94 -26.22
C MET A 353 -16.50 23.94 -25.07
N ASN A 354 -17.46 24.86 -24.99
CA ASN A 354 -17.68 25.74 -23.85
C ASN A 354 -19.11 25.50 -23.35
N PRO A 355 -19.29 24.72 -22.27
CA PRO A 355 -20.61 24.40 -21.76
C PRO A 355 -21.27 25.63 -21.11
N PRO A 356 -22.60 25.72 -21.10
CA PRO A 356 -23.26 26.68 -20.23
C PRO A 356 -23.23 26.18 -18.76
N PRO A 357 -23.17 27.06 -17.74
CA PRO A 357 -23.04 26.64 -16.34
C PRO A 357 -24.17 25.74 -15.82
N ASP A 358 -25.35 25.82 -16.45
CA ASP A 358 -26.57 25.13 -16.05
C ASP A 358 -26.61 23.63 -16.40
N ILE A 359 -25.56 23.10 -17.06
CA ILE A 359 -25.40 21.65 -17.22
C ILE A 359 -24.79 20.99 -15.98
N PHE A 360 -24.20 21.77 -15.07
CA PHE A 360 -23.57 21.30 -13.84
C PHE A 360 -24.36 21.74 -12.61
N TYR A 361 -24.28 20.95 -11.54
CA TYR A 361 -24.64 21.44 -10.21
C TYR A 361 -23.46 22.20 -9.59
N THR A 362 -23.75 23.27 -8.85
CA THR A 362 -22.74 23.90 -7.99
C THR A 362 -22.22 22.85 -7.00
N GLY A 363 -20.91 22.66 -6.90
CA GLY A 363 -20.26 21.66 -6.06
C GLY A 363 -20.15 20.25 -6.66
N GLU A 364 -20.54 20.07 -7.93
CA GLU A 364 -20.28 18.86 -8.71
C GLU A 364 -18.79 18.73 -9.04
N ILE A 365 -18.27 17.50 -9.05
CA ILE A 365 -16.92 17.16 -9.48
C ILE A 365 -16.96 16.60 -10.91
N ILE A 366 -16.18 17.21 -11.80
CA ILE A 366 -16.11 16.90 -13.23
C ILE A 366 -14.72 16.31 -13.53
N LEU A 367 -14.67 15.09 -14.07
CA LEU A 367 -13.44 14.51 -14.60
C LEU A 367 -13.25 14.99 -16.04
N TYR A 368 -12.06 15.46 -16.39
CA TYR A 368 -11.81 16.08 -17.69
C TYR A 368 -10.51 15.63 -18.34
N ALA A 369 -10.62 15.19 -19.59
CA ALA A 369 -9.55 14.52 -20.31
C ALA A 369 -8.44 15.43 -20.85
N SER A 370 -8.60 16.76 -20.81
CA SER A 370 -7.64 17.70 -21.41
C SER A 370 -6.61 18.23 -20.43
N ASN A 371 -5.42 18.55 -20.94
CA ASN A 371 -4.38 19.31 -20.25
C ASN A 371 -4.41 20.83 -20.58
N LYS A 372 -5.41 21.30 -21.34
CA LYS A 372 -5.48 22.69 -21.79
C LYS A 372 -6.14 23.58 -20.74
N SER A 373 -5.41 24.60 -20.28
CA SER A 373 -5.92 25.58 -19.32
C SER A 373 -6.80 26.65 -19.94
N SER A 374 -6.73 26.85 -21.26
CA SER A 374 -7.44 27.92 -21.96
C SER A 374 -8.97 27.79 -21.91
N TYR A 375 -9.50 26.61 -21.61
CA TYR A 375 -10.93 26.38 -21.40
C TYR A 375 -11.35 26.53 -19.93
N LEU A 376 -10.38 26.69 -19.01
CA LEU A 376 -10.58 26.83 -17.57
C LEU A 376 -10.66 28.29 -17.12
N GLU A 377 -10.35 29.23 -18.00
CA GLU A 377 -10.47 30.66 -17.73
C GLU A 377 -11.93 31.12 -17.73
N GLU A 378 -12.87 30.20 -18.03
CA GLU A 378 -14.29 30.44 -17.93
C GLU A 378 -14.78 30.26 -16.49
N SER A 379 -15.20 31.39 -15.94
CA SER A 379 -15.48 31.78 -14.54
C SER A 379 -16.20 30.83 -13.56
N TYR A 380 -16.52 29.59 -13.93
CA TYR A 380 -17.34 28.70 -13.11
C TYR A 380 -16.81 27.26 -12.92
N LEU A 381 -15.67 26.88 -13.52
CA LEU A 381 -14.95 25.64 -13.18
C LEU A 381 -13.64 25.96 -12.47
N SER A 382 -13.26 25.18 -11.47
CA SER A 382 -11.98 25.35 -10.76
C SER A 382 -11.31 24.01 -10.51
N LEU A 383 -9.98 23.96 -10.62
CA LEU A 383 -9.21 22.75 -10.34
C LEU A 383 -9.42 22.29 -8.89
N CYS A 384 -9.49 20.99 -8.65
CA CYS A 384 -9.53 20.45 -7.29
C CYS A 384 -8.10 20.31 -6.73
N HIS A 385 -7.39 21.44 -6.55
CA HIS A 385 -6.00 21.48 -6.06
C HIS A 385 -5.87 22.04 -4.63
N GLY A 386 -6.98 22.12 -3.88
CA GLY A 386 -6.97 22.60 -2.49
C GLY A 386 -6.85 24.12 -2.34
N GLN A 387 -7.01 24.90 -3.42
CA GLN A 387 -6.91 26.36 -3.32
C GLN A 387 -8.04 26.95 -2.48
N TRP A 388 -7.75 28.11 -1.88
CA TRP A 388 -8.74 28.91 -1.17
C TRP A 388 -9.67 29.64 -2.15
N CYS A 389 -10.89 29.92 -1.69
CA CYS A 389 -11.94 30.63 -2.40
C CYS A 389 -12.57 31.67 -1.47
N ASP A 390 -12.71 32.92 -1.95
CA ASP A 390 -13.37 34.00 -1.21
C ASP A 390 -14.88 33.72 -1.11
N ILE A 391 -15.41 33.73 0.12
CA ILE A 391 -16.83 33.50 0.40
C ILE A 391 -17.71 34.58 -0.25
N ARG A 392 -17.22 35.83 -0.35
CA ARG A 392 -17.97 36.94 -0.96
C ARG A 392 -18.18 36.73 -2.46
N VAL A 393 -17.26 36.03 -3.11
CA VAL A 393 -17.33 35.71 -4.54
C VAL A 393 -18.12 34.42 -4.78
N ASN A 394 -17.98 33.43 -3.88
CA ASN A 394 -18.59 32.10 -4.04
C ASN A 394 -19.55 31.73 -2.88
N PRO A 395 -20.57 32.54 -2.57
CA PRO A 395 -21.43 32.30 -1.41
C PRO A 395 -22.28 31.04 -1.56
N ALA A 396 -22.75 30.75 -2.78
CA ALA A 396 -23.52 29.54 -3.08
C ALA A 396 -22.69 28.28 -2.85
N LEU A 397 -21.46 28.24 -3.39
CA LEU A 397 -20.55 27.11 -3.17
C LEU A 397 -20.19 26.96 -1.69
N PHE A 398 -19.90 28.06 -0.98
CA PHE A 398 -19.63 28.02 0.45
C PHE A 398 -20.82 27.44 1.25
N SER A 399 -22.06 27.77 0.89
CA SER A 399 -23.24 27.24 1.57
C SER A 399 -23.39 25.70 1.46
N LEU A 400 -22.74 25.09 0.46
CA LEU A 400 -22.72 23.65 0.24
C LEU A 400 -21.51 22.99 0.92
N LEU A 401 -20.31 23.56 0.71
CA LEU A 401 -19.05 22.96 1.15
C LEU A 401 -18.73 23.29 2.61
N GLY A 402 -19.11 24.47 3.09
CA GLY A 402 -18.66 25.03 4.36
C GLY A 402 -17.13 25.03 4.43
N THR A 403 -16.59 24.52 5.54
CA THR A 403 -15.13 24.36 5.76
C THR A 403 -14.68 22.90 5.67
N LYS A 404 -15.44 22.02 5.00
CA LYS A 404 -15.13 20.57 4.90
C LYS A 404 -13.72 20.28 4.36
N TYR A 405 -13.21 21.15 3.49
CA TYR A 405 -11.88 21.06 2.89
C TYR A 405 -10.87 22.06 3.49
N GLY A 406 -11.26 22.75 4.57
CA GLY A 406 -10.48 23.78 5.25
C GLY A 406 -10.98 25.22 5.00
N GLY A 407 -10.26 26.18 5.57
CA GLY A 407 -10.56 27.61 5.54
C GLY A 407 -11.05 28.16 6.88
N ASP A 408 -11.28 29.48 6.94
CA ASP A 408 -11.65 30.17 8.18
C ASP A 408 -13.17 30.23 8.42
N GLY A 409 -13.96 29.88 7.39
CA GLY A 409 -15.42 29.91 7.43
C GLY A 409 -16.03 31.30 7.58
N ARG A 410 -15.22 32.36 7.40
CA ARG A 410 -15.61 33.77 7.58
C ARG A 410 -15.28 34.61 6.35
N THR A 411 -14.07 34.48 5.83
CA THR A 411 -13.60 35.20 4.64
C THR A 411 -13.32 34.25 3.49
N TYR A 412 -12.87 33.03 3.77
CA TYR A 412 -12.58 32.03 2.76
C TYR A 412 -12.86 30.59 3.21
N PHE A 413 -12.98 29.72 2.22
CA PHE A 413 -13.02 28.26 2.36
C PHE A 413 -12.10 27.64 1.32
N ASN A 414 -11.72 26.38 1.49
CA ASN A 414 -10.91 25.67 0.50
C ASN A 414 -11.77 24.79 -0.40
N LEU A 415 -11.30 24.56 -1.63
CA LEU A 415 -11.84 23.53 -2.52
C LEU A 415 -11.18 22.16 -2.21
N PRO A 416 -11.74 21.05 -2.72
CA PRO A 416 -11.10 19.74 -2.57
C PRO A 416 -9.68 19.71 -3.16
N ASP A 417 -8.82 18.86 -2.60
CA ASP A 417 -7.50 18.56 -3.15
C ASP A 417 -7.45 17.11 -3.61
N LEU A 418 -7.60 16.90 -4.92
CA LEU A 418 -7.59 15.59 -5.57
C LEU A 418 -6.25 15.25 -6.22
N ARG A 419 -5.22 16.09 -6.07
CA ARG A 419 -3.89 15.82 -6.62
C ARG A 419 -3.34 14.52 -6.05
N ASP A 420 -2.96 13.58 -6.91
CA ASP A 420 -2.49 12.23 -6.54
C ASP A 420 -3.50 11.42 -5.72
N ARG A 421 -4.78 11.77 -5.77
CA ARG A 421 -5.85 11.14 -4.99
C ARG A 421 -7.01 10.70 -5.86
N LEU A 422 -7.73 9.70 -5.36
CA LEU A 422 -8.96 9.20 -5.96
C LEU A 422 -10.19 9.76 -5.20
N PRO A 423 -11.25 10.19 -5.90
CA PRO A 423 -12.55 10.35 -5.29
C PRO A 423 -13.05 8.98 -4.78
N LEU A 424 -13.59 8.93 -3.56
CA LEU A 424 -14.13 7.72 -2.94
C LEU A 424 -15.51 7.97 -2.36
N CYS A 425 -16.48 7.09 -2.61
CA CYS A 425 -17.82 7.29 -2.08
C CYS A 425 -17.84 7.10 -0.55
N VAL A 426 -18.56 7.99 0.12
CA VAL A 426 -18.83 7.92 1.55
C VAL A 426 -19.71 6.72 1.93
N THR A 427 -19.47 6.14 3.10
CA THR A 427 -20.44 5.25 3.77
C THR A 427 -21.47 6.05 4.57
N ASN A 428 -21.06 7.21 5.09
CA ASN A 428 -21.89 8.15 5.82
C ASN A 428 -21.62 9.57 5.33
N LEU A 429 -22.68 10.36 5.08
CA LEU A 429 -22.57 11.73 4.56
C LEU A 429 -21.71 12.67 5.43
N THR A 430 -21.56 12.38 6.72
CA THR A 430 -20.66 13.11 7.63
C THR A 430 -19.16 12.92 7.32
N GLU A 431 -18.82 11.98 6.44
CA GLU A 431 -17.44 11.73 6.00
C GLU A 431 -17.01 12.57 4.81
N VAL A 432 -17.92 13.30 4.15
CA VAL A 432 -17.57 14.11 2.99
C VAL A 432 -16.46 15.11 3.34
N GLY A 433 -15.42 15.13 2.51
CA GLY A 433 -14.24 15.96 2.70
C GLY A 433 -13.12 15.32 3.54
N LYS A 434 -13.34 14.14 4.13
CA LYS A 434 -12.28 13.42 4.82
C LYS A 434 -11.25 12.86 3.83
N TYR A 435 -9.99 13.12 4.12
CA TYR A 435 -8.83 12.55 3.42
C TYR A 435 -8.45 11.24 4.08
N GLY A 436 -8.04 10.26 3.27
CA GLY A 436 -7.59 8.96 3.77
C GLY A 436 -6.61 8.28 2.84
N GLY A 437 -6.13 7.11 3.25
CA GLY A 437 -5.21 6.26 2.50
C GLY A 437 -3.82 6.85 2.29
N ALA A 438 -2.96 6.09 1.61
CA ALA A 438 -1.62 6.50 1.24
C ALA A 438 -1.22 5.90 -0.11
N ASN A 439 -0.33 6.58 -0.83
CA ASN A 439 0.25 6.06 -2.08
C ASN A 439 1.54 5.27 -1.85
N THR A 440 2.08 5.35 -0.63
CA THR A 440 3.28 4.63 -0.21
C THR A 440 3.12 4.20 1.24
N ILE A 441 3.63 3.04 1.60
CA ILE A 441 3.67 2.54 2.98
C ILE A 441 5.11 2.34 3.43
N GLN A 442 5.34 2.47 4.73
CA GLN A 442 6.58 2.02 5.36
C GLN A 442 6.21 0.84 6.24
N LEU A 443 6.82 -0.32 5.99
CA LEU A 443 6.57 -1.51 6.79
C LEU A 443 7.12 -1.32 8.19
N THR A 444 6.43 -1.88 9.18
CA THR A 444 6.87 -1.95 10.58
C THR A 444 7.20 -3.40 10.95
N LYS A 445 7.91 -3.60 12.07
CA LYS A 445 8.26 -4.94 12.56
C LYS A 445 7.00 -5.80 12.72
N GLU A 446 5.91 -5.19 13.19
CA GLU A 446 4.62 -5.84 13.38
C GLU A 446 4.02 -6.34 12.06
N ASN A 447 4.26 -5.66 10.93
CA ASN A 447 3.75 -6.09 9.63
C ASN A 447 4.41 -7.35 9.07
N LEU A 448 5.56 -7.76 9.62
CA LEU A 448 6.26 -8.95 9.16
C LEU A 448 5.54 -10.21 9.68
N PRO A 449 5.50 -11.29 8.87
CA PRO A 449 5.20 -12.63 9.35
C PRO A 449 6.03 -12.99 10.57
N ALA A 450 5.48 -13.75 11.51
CA ALA A 450 6.27 -14.34 12.58
C ALA A 450 7.35 -15.26 11.97
N HIS A 451 8.62 -14.89 12.15
CA HIS A 451 9.75 -15.65 11.62
C HIS A 451 10.92 -15.64 12.60
N ASN A 452 11.80 -16.63 12.45
CA ASN A 452 13.10 -16.71 13.10
C ASN A 452 14.13 -17.26 12.09
N HIS A 453 15.41 -17.11 12.42
CA HIS A 453 16.50 -17.73 11.70
C HIS A 453 17.05 -18.92 12.50
N ASN A 454 17.63 -19.88 11.78
CA ASN A 454 18.39 -20.93 12.43
C ASN A 454 19.83 -20.43 12.57
N VAL A 455 20.26 -20.15 13.80
CA VAL A 455 21.64 -19.76 14.10
C VAL A 455 22.45 -21.04 14.22
N GLN A 456 23.35 -21.31 13.27
CA GLN A 456 24.27 -22.45 13.34
C GLN A 456 25.68 -21.97 13.67
N LEU A 457 26.20 -22.43 14.82
CA LEU A 457 27.61 -22.26 15.14
C LEU A 457 28.41 -23.33 14.40
N ALA A 458 29.01 -22.94 13.28
CA ALA A 458 29.97 -23.80 12.60
C ALA A 458 31.29 -23.77 13.34
N ALA A 459 31.83 -24.95 13.57
CA ALA A 459 33.18 -25.11 14.06
C ALA A 459 34.04 -25.74 12.98
N ASN A 460 34.98 -24.97 12.47
CA ASN A 460 35.90 -25.49 11.48
C ASN A 460 36.87 -26.47 12.16
N VAL A 461 36.81 -27.74 11.75
CA VAL A 461 37.89 -28.69 11.96
C VAL A 461 38.39 -29.08 10.58
N GLU A 462 39.55 -28.56 10.20
CA GLU A 462 40.29 -29.16 9.09
C GLU A 462 40.84 -30.50 9.59
N ALA A 463 40.24 -31.60 9.15
CA ALA A 463 40.81 -32.92 9.32
C ALA A 463 41.99 -33.10 8.35
N ASP A 464 43.15 -32.53 8.69
CA ASP A 464 44.42 -32.97 8.13
C ASP A 464 44.98 -34.02 9.10
N GLY A 465 44.97 -35.29 8.68
CA GLY A 465 45.33 -36.47 9.48
C GLY A 465 46.79 -36.52 9.96
N THR A 466 47.47 -35.38 10.04
CA THR A 466 48.87 -35.24 10.45
C THR A 466 49.16 -34.04 11.36
N LYS A 467 48.18 -33.22 11.78
CA LYS A 467 48.42 -32.09 12.71
C LYS A 467 47.84 -32.34 14.10
N THR A 468 48.70 -32.26 15.12
CA THR A 468 48.38 -32.53 16.53
C THR A 468 47.89 -31.29 17.30
N GLU A 469 47.86 -30.12 16.66
CA GLU A 469 47.31 -28.89 17.23
C GLU A 469 46.60 -28.07 16.14
N ILE A 470 45.32 -27.77 16.37
CA ILE A 470 44.59 -26.74 15.63
C ILE A 470 44.16 -25.68 16.65
N PRO A 471 44.74 -24.47 16.62
CA PRO A 471 44.22 -23.36 17.40
C PRO A 471 42.84 -23.00 16.85
N ASN A 472 41.78 -23.38 17.57
CA ASN A 472 40.35 -23.11 17.33
C ASN A 472 39.61 -24.08 16.38
N GLY A 473 39.24 -25.29 16.85
CA GLY A 473 38.25 -26.17 16.19
C GLY A 473 37.35 -26.95 17.17
N ILE A 474 36.16 -27.41 16.76
CA ILE A 474 35.21 -28.24 17.57
C ILE A 474 34.94 -29.59 16.89
N LEU A 475 35.12 -30.69 17.61
CA LEU A 475 35.04 -32.07 17.09
C LEU A 475 33.60 -32.66 17.13
N ASN A 476 33.31 -33.57 16.17
CA ASN A 476 32.02 -34.26 15.94
C ASN A 476 31.99 -35.72 16.48
N GLU A 477 30.79 -36.17 16.84
CA GLU A 477 30.40 -37.39 17.55
C GLU A 477 30.45 -38.69 16.72
N THR A 478 31.48 -39.52 16.91
CA THR A 478 31.34 -40.94 16.58
C THR A 478 31.66 -41.81 17.78
N SER A 479 30.83 -41.76 18.82
CA SER A 479 30.70 -42.78 19.89
C SER A 479 29.37 -42.76 20.70
N GLY A 480 28.31 -42.14 20.16
CA GLY A 480 26.90 -42.52 20.32
C GLY A 480 26.29 -42.87 21.69
N LYS A 481 26.02 -41.89 22.59
CA LYS A 481 24.88 -41.90 23.54
C LYS A 481 24.41 -40.48 23.91
N PHE A 482 23.10 -40.29 24.03
CA PHE A 482 22.39 -39.02 24.24
C PHE A 482 21.93 -38.80 25.70
N SER A 483 21.63 -37.54 26.07
CA SER A 483 20.87 -37.17 27.27
C SER A 483 19.49 -36.61 26.89
N THR A 484 18.46 -36.83 27.73
CA THR A 484 17.04 -36.58 27.42
C THR A 484 16.37 -35.54 28.33
N LYS A 485 17.10 -34.61 28.97
CA LYS A 485 16.46 -33.58 29.80
C LYS A 485 17.08 -32.19 29.69
N GLU A 486 16.18 -31.22 29.48
CA GLU A 486 16.43 -29.78 29.40
C GLU A 486 16.59 -29.14 30.78
N SER A 487 17.31 -28.01 30.86
CA SER A 487 17.38 -27.14 32.05
C SER A 487 17.44 -25.66 31.64
N GLU A 488 16.96 -24.77 32.52
CA GLU A 488 16.69 -23.34 32.29
C GLU A 488 17.91 -22.47 31.87
N SER A 489 17.62 -21.49 31.01
CA SER A 489 18.51 -20.82 30.06
C SER A 489 19.27 -19.58 30.57
N ALA A 490 20.42 -19.26 29.93
CA ALA A 490 21.17 -17.99 30.09
C ALA A 490 21.07 -17.11 28.83
N TYR A 491 21.08 -15.78 29.00
CA TYR A 491 20.89 -14.81 27.92
C TYR A 491 22.25 -14.27 27.42
N LEU A 492 22.53 -14.38 26.12
CA LEU A 492 23.67 -13.73 25.46
C LEU A 492 23.09 -12.73 24.46
N GLY A 493 23.63 -11.51 24.44
CA GLY A 493 23.01 -10.33 23.80
C GLY A 493 22.58 -10.52 22.35
N GLY A 494 21.57 -9.73 21.95
CA GLY A 494 20.87 -9.84 20.66
C GLY A 494 21.73 -9.57 19.43
N VAL A 495 21.24 -10.08 18.30
CA VAL A 495 21.81 -9.94 16.95
C VAL A 495 21.59 -8.50 16.47
N LYS A 496 22.64 -7.82 16.00
CA LYS A 496 22.58 -6.44 15.52
C LYS A 496 22.84 -6.40 14.01
N GLU A 497 21.84 -5.94 13.26
CA GLU A 497 21.73 -6.10 11.81
C GLU A 497 22.75 -5.33 10.97
N THR A 498 22.96 -5.84 9.75
CA THR A 498 23.38 -5.08 8.58
C THR A 498 22.20 -4.25 8.07
N SER A 499 22.35 -2.92 8.14
CA SER A 499 21.37 -1.85 7.92
C SER A 499 20.19 -2.14 6.97
N PHE A 500 19.04 -2.49 7.53
CA PHE A 500 17.74 -2.30 6.87
C PHE A 500 17.28 -0.85 7.01
N THR A 501 16.82 -0.26 5.92
CA THR A 501 16.43 1.16 5.87
C THR A 501 14.94 1.38 6.04
N GLY A 502 14.11 0.33 5.88
CA GLY A 502 12.65 0.44 5.89
C GLY A 502 12.16 1.41 4.82
N GLU A 503 12.69 1.31 3.60
CA GLU A 503 12.27 2.15 2.48
C GLU A 503 10.77 2.04 2.22
N LYS A 504 10.18 3.17 1.81
CA LYS A 504 8.75 3.20 1.49
C LYS A 504 8.46 2.40 0.23
N VAL A 505 7.45 1.57 0.30
CA VAL A 505 6.92 0.77 -0.81
C VAL A 505 5.79 1.54 -1.48
N ASP A 506 5.86 1.72 -2.79
CA ASP A 506 4.77 2.29 -3.60
C ASP A 506 3.64 1.27 -3.74
N ILE A 507 2.44 1.68 -3.33
CA ILE A 507 1.24 0.84 -3.33
C ILE A 507 0.16 1.39 -4.26
N ARG A 508 0.49 2.34 -5.14
CA ARG A 508 -0.48 2.88 -6.09
C ARG A 508 -0.99 1.78 -7.01
N ASN A 509 -2.30 1.61 -7.03
CA ASN A 509 -3.00 0.77 -7.98
C ASN A 509 -2.88 1.33 -9.40
N PRO A 510 -3.14 0.54 -10.46
CA PRO A 510 -2.97 1.02 -11.82
C PRO A 510 -3.85 2.25 -12.09
N TYR A 511 -3.25 3.35 -12.50
CA TYR A 511 -3.97 4.61 -12.70
C TYR A 511 -3.75 5.20 -14.08
N LEU A 512 -4.64 6.11 -14.45
CA LEU A 512 -4.50 7.11 -15.50
C LEU A 512 -4.85 8.48 -14.88
N THR A 513 -3.94 9.43 -14.97
CA THR A 513 -4.17 10.76 -14.39
C THR A 513 -5.11 11.61 -15.23
N ILE A 514 -6.03 12.30 -14.57
CA ILE A 514 -7.08 13.14 -15.16
C ILE A 514 -7.26 14.40 -14.32
N ASN A 515 -7.63 15.51 -14.96
CA ASN A 515 -7.97 16.72 -14.24
C ASN A 515 -9.35 16.59 -13.60
N HIS A 516 -9.43 16.97 -12.32
CA HIS A 516 -10.71 17.04 -11.60
C HIS A 516 -11.05 18.51 -11.37
N PHE A 517 -12.23 18.90 -11.84
CA PHE A 517 -12.79 20.22 -11.65
C PHE A 517 -13.93 20.17 -10.66
N ILE A 518 -14.17 21.28 -9.97
CA ILE A 518 -15.39 21.55 -9.25
C ILE A 518 -16.15 22.67 -9.95
N SER A 519 -17.46 22.51 -10.12
CA SER A 519 -18.32 23.61 -10.57
C SER A 519 -18.54 24.59 -9.42
N THR A 520 -18.01 25.79 -9.57
CA THR A 520 -18.14 26.89 -8.60
C THR A 520 -19.41 27.70 -8.79
N ASN A 521 -19.99 27.65 -9.98
CA ASN A 521 -21.26 28.27 -10.30
C ASN A 521 -22.02 27.40 -11.33
N GLY A 522 -23.18 26.89 -10.93
CA GLY A 522 -24.06 26.08 -11.75
C GLY A 522 -25.45 26.07 -11.12
N ILE A 523 -26.29 25.08 -11.45
CA ILE A 523 -27.60 24.95 -10.78
C ILE A 523 -27.37 24.63 -9.30
N PHE A 524 -28.01 25.39 -8.42
CA PHE A 524 -27.94 25.09 -7.00
C PHE A 524 -28.66 23.75 -6.72
N PRO A 525 -27.99 22.76 -6.11
CA PRO A 525 -28.56 21.43 -5.94
C PRO A 525 -29.79 21.47 -5.01
N PRO A 526 -30.98 21.08 -5.49
CA PRO A 526 -32.17 20.99 -4.66
C PRO A 526 -31.99 19.87 -3.63
N ARG A 527 -32.36 20.13 -2.37
CA ARG A 527 -32.37 19.09 -1.33
C ARG A 527 -33.61 18.20 -1.50
N ASN A 528 -33.43 16.89 -1.31
CA ASN A 528 -34.53 15.93 -1.17
C ASN A 528 -35.36 16.21 0.08
#